data_AF-A0A7S1UNV9-F1
#
_entry.id   AF-A0A7S1UNV9-F1
#
_cell.length_a   1.000
_cell.length_b   1.000
_cell.length_c   1.000
_cell.angle_alpha   90.00
_cell.angle_beta   90.00
_cell.angle_gamma   90.00
#
_symmetry.space_group_name_H-M   'P 1'
#
loop_
_entity.id
_entity.type
_entity.pdbx_description
1 polymer ?
#
loop_
_entity_poly.entity_id
_entity_poly.type
_entity_poly.pdbx_seq_one_letter_code
_entity_poly.pdbx_strand_id
1 'polypeptide(L)'
;DEYRRVAVDSVLRNFYTCKLMLGIYFNDLEAAGAAADILWKYPSDVDGTVAFSFFRRFFLGLTALQMAKKTGKFKHIRRSRAVIKEIRSFAKGGNVNCHPMLLLLYAERSVLRRRPENETKDAFSNAIVAANRSGFMNHAALAYERAASYYLQRGDKSEAAHYFNKAREKFGEWGASAKSEQIDKQYSHLLLDRK
;
A
#
# COMPACT_ATOMS: atom_id res chain seq x y z
N ASP A 1 -9.03 -5.21 35.61
CA ASP A 1 -9.16 -3.77 35.36
C ASP A 1 -9.26 -3.52 33.86
N GLU A 2 -10.43 -3.06 33.41
CA GLU A 2 -10.83 -2.87 32.00
C GLU A 2 -9.85 -1.95 31.26
N TYR A 3 -9.34 -0.94 31.95
CA TYR A 3 -8.33 -0.01 31.44
C TYR A 3 -7.07 -0.73 30.95
N ARG A 4 -6.59 -1.73 31.71
CA ARG A 4 -5.41 -2.52 31.31
C ARG A 4 -5.66 -3.33 30.04
N ARG A 5 -6.88 -3.85 29.83
CA ARG A 5 -7.22 -4.59 28.60
C ARG A 5 -7.23 -3.67 27.39
N VAL A 6 -7.88 -2.50 27.49
CA VAL A 6 -7.91 -1.50 26.41
C VAL A 6 -6.50 -1.03 26.03
N ALA A 7 -5.63 -0.80 27.02
CA ALA A 7 -4.25 -0.43 26.79
C ALA A 7 -3.45 -1.52 26.06
N VAL A 8 -3.56 -2.78 26.51
CA VAL A 8 -2.89 -3.93 25.88
C VAL A 8 -3.37 -4.11 24.43
N ASP A 9 -4.67 -4.02 24.19
CA ASP A 9 -5.23 -4.13 22.84
C ASP A 9 -4.74 -3.01 21.93
N SER A 10 -4.62 -1.78 22.45
CA SER A 10 -4.09 -0.63 21.70
C SER A 10 -2.63 -0.86 21.29
N VAL A 11 -1.79 -1.30 22.22
CA VAL A 11 -0.37 -1.62 21.95
C VAL A 11 -0.27 -2.74 20.91
N LEU A 12 -1.07 -3.79 21.04
CA LEU A 12 -1.06 -4.91 20.10
C LEU A 12 -1.50 -4.47 18.69
N ARG A 13 -2.55 -3.65 18.59
CA ARG A 13 -2.98 -3.06 17.31
C ARG A 13 -1.87 -2.25 16.66
N ASN A 14 -1.18 -1.41 17.43
CA ASN A 14 -0.10 -0.59 16.89
C ASN A 14 1.09 -1.42 16.41
N PHE A 15 1.50 -2.40 17.21
CA PHE A 15 2.55 -3.34 16.85
C PHE A 15 2.25 -4.08 15.54
N TYR A 16 1.06 -4.65 15.39
CA TYR A 16 0.69 -5.35 14.17
C TYR A 16 0.47 -4.40 12.98
N THR A 17 0.08 -3.15 13.22
CA THR A 17 0.02 -2.14 12.15
C THR A 17 1.41 -1.84 11.60
N CYS A 18 2.42 -1.70 12.47
CA CYS A 18 3.81 -1.55 12.02
C CYS A 18 4.28 -2.78 11.24
N LYS A 19 3.99 -4.01 11.71
CA LYS A 19 4.31 -5.24 10.96
C LYS A 19 3.61 -5.30 9.60
N LEU A 20 2.34 -4.90 9.54
CA LEU A 20 1.58 -4.82 8.29
C LEU A 20 2.22 -3.85 7.30
N MET A 21 2.56 -2.64 7.77
CA MET A 21 3.19 -1.60 6.96
C MET A 21 4.56 -2.06 6.45
N LEU A 22 5.41 -2.59 7.34
CA LEU A 22 6.73 -3.11 6.96
C LEU A 22 6.61 -4.26 5.96
N GLY A 23 5.69 -5.20 6.16
CA GLY A 23 5.45 -6.28 5.21
C GLY A 23 5.02 -5.76 3.84
N ILE A 24 4.19 -4.73 3.78
CA ILE A 24 3.82 -4.10 2.50
C ILE A 24 4.99 -3.35 1.86
N TYR A 25 5.73 -2.57 2.62
CA TYR A 25 6.89 -1.84 2.09
C TYR A 25 7.96 -2.80 1.59
N PHE A 26 8.32 -3.83 2.36
CA PHE A 26 9.35 -4.79 1.98
C PHE A 26 8.84 -5.96 1.13
N ASN A 27 7.58 -5.91 0.70
CA ASN A 27 6.91 -6.93 -0.11
C ASN A 27 6.90 -8.34 0.53
N ASP A 28 7.01 -8.42 1.86
CA ASP A 28 6.78 -9.62 2.65
C ASP A 28 5.27 -9.80 2.90
N LEU A 29 4.62 -10.45 1.92
CA LEU A 29 3.18 -10.70 1.94
C LEU A 29 2.76 -11.72 3.01
N GLU A 30 3.67 -12.53 3.52
CA GLU A 30 3.38 -13.51 4.56
C GLU A 30 3.27 -12.81 5.91
N ALA A 31 4.25 -11.98 6.26
CA ALA A 31 4.18 -11.13 7.44
C ALA A 31 3.00 -10.15 7.37
N ALA A 32 2.79 -9.49 6.23
CA ALA A 32 1.65 -8.59 6.04
C ALA A 32 0.31 -9.33 6.17
N GLY A 33 0.18 -10.52 5.57
CA GLY A 33 -1.03 -11.33 5.63
C GLY A 33 -1.35 -11.81 7.06
N ALA A 34 -0.34 -12.27 7.80
CA ALA A 34 -0.49 -12.68 9.20
C ALA A 34 -0.89 -11.51 10.11
N ALA A 35 -0.23 -10.36 9.97
CA ALA A 35 -0.59 -9.14 10.70
C ALA A 35 -2.02 -8.69 10.35
N ALA A 36 -2.40 -8.73 9.07
CA ALA A 36 -3.75 -8.40 8.64
C ALA A 36 -4.79 -9.33 9.27
N ASP A 37 -4.57 -10.65 9.30
CA ASP A 37 -5.51 -11.61 9.89
C ASP A 37 -5.76 -11.35 11.38
N ILE A 38 -4.78 -10.84 12.11
CA ILE A 38 -4.94 -10.41 13.51
C ILE A 38 -5.70 -9.08 13.58
N LEU A 39 -5.29 -8.08 12.80
CA LEU A 39 -5.90 -6.75 12.79
C LEU A 39 -7.37 -6.76 12.35
N TRP A 40 -7.77 -7.71 11.49
CA TRP A 40 -9.16 -7.89 11.06
C TRP A 40 -10.12 -8.31 12.18
N LYS A 41 -9.61 -8.76 13.34
CA LYS A 41 -10.43 -9.10 14.51
C LYS A 41 -10.85 -7.87 15.32
N TYR A 42 -10.15 -6.74 15.13
CA TYR A 42 -10.46 -5.50 15.83
C TYR A 42 -11.55 -4.71 15.08
N PRO A 43 -12.48 -4.07 15.80
CA PRO A 43 -13.43 -3.15 15.20
C PRO A 43 -12.74 -1.99 14.44
N SER A 44 -13.45 -1.37 13.50
CA SER A 44 -12.93 -0.24 12.71
C SER A 44 -12.86 1.08 13.46
N ASP A 45 -13.66 1.21 14.50
CA ASP A 45 -13.95 2.41 15.27
C ASP A 45 -13.19 2.52 16.60
N VAL A 46 -12.46 1.48 17.02
CA VAL A 46 -11.72 1.44 18.31
C VAL A 46 -10.35 2.14 18.30
N ASP A 47 -10.01 2.89 17.26
CA ASP A 47 -8.75 3.61 17.23
C ASP A 47 -8.89 5.02 17.77
N GLY A 48 -8.30 5.27 18.94
CA GLY A 48 -8.27 6.58 19.57
C GLY A 48 -7.46 7.64 18.79
N THR A 49 -6.56 7.24 17.87
CA THR A 49 -5.83 8.17 17.00
C THR A 49 -6.29 8.05 15.53
N VAL A 50 -7.07 9.04 15.11
CA VAL A 50 -7.69 9.13 13.79
C VAL A 50 -6.69 8.89 12.63
N ALA A 51 -5.48 9.45 12.72
CA ALA A 51 -4.47 9.30 11.67
C ALA A 51 -3.95 7.85 11.51
N PHE A 52 -3.61 7.19 12.62
CA PHE A 52 -3.07 5.83 12.59
C PHE A 52 -4.11 4.80 12.12
N SER A 53 -5.37 5.08 12.43
CA SER A 53 -6.54 4.32 11.93
C SER A 53 -6.61 4.30 10.41
N PHE A 54 -6.48 5.47 9.77
CA PHE A 54 -6.59 5.58 8.33
C PHE A 54 -5.46 4.86 7.61
N PHE A 55 -4.22 5.02 8.10
CA PHE A 55 -3.09 4.29 7.53
C PHE A 55 -3.29 2.79 7.69
N ARG A 56 -3.68 2.30 8.87
CA ARG A 56 -3.96 0.88 9.07
C ARG A 56 -4.99 0.37 8.06
N ARG A 57 -6.10 1.09 7.88
CA ARG A 57 -7.16 0.71 6.93
C ARG A 57 -6.62 0.65 5.50
N PHE A 58 -5.86 1.64 5.09
CA PHE A 58 -5.21 1.66 3.79
C PHE A 58 -4.27 0.46 3.57
N PHE A 59 -3.38 0.18 4.51
CA PHE A 59 -2.46 -0.96 4.41
C PHE A 59 -3.17 -2.32 4.48
N LEU A 60 -4.29 -2.44 5.22
CA LEU A 60 -5.15 -3.62 5.19
C LEU A 60 -5.75 -3.83 3.80
N GLY A 61 -6.14 -2.75 3.12
CA GLY A 61 -6.64 -2.77 1.74
C GLY A 61 -5.58 -3.25 0.74
N LEU A 62 -4.38 -2.68 0.80
CA LEU A 62 -3.25 -3.09 -0.05
C LEU A 62 -2.88 -4.56 0.18
N THR A 63 -2.80 -4.99 1.44
CA THR A 63 -2.54 -6.39 1.79
C THR A 63 -3.62 -7.31 1.24
N ALA A 64 -4.90 -6.92 1.36
CA ALA A 64 -5.99 -7.71 0.83
C ALA A 64 -5.94 -7.80 -0.71
N LEU A 65 -5.57 -6.74 -1.42
CA LEU A 65 -5.42 -6.76 -2.88
C LEU A 65 -4.26 -7.68 -3.31
N GLN A 66 -3.10 -7.56 -2.66
CA GLN A 66 -1.94 -8.39 -2.97
C GLN A 66 -2.14 -9.85 -2.59
N MET A 67 -2.76 -10.14 -1.45
CA MET A 67 -3.09 -11.51 -1.05
C MET A 67 -4.17 -12.13 -1.95
N ALA A 68 -5.13 -11.34 -2.44
CA ALA A 68 -6.09 -11.81 -3.44
C ALA A 68 -5.37 -12.18 -4.74
N LYS A 69 -4.40 -11.38 -5.18
CA LYS A 69 -3.58 -11.68 -6.37
C LYS A 69 -2.69 -12.92 -6.17
N LYS A 70 -2.05 -13.08 -5.00
CA LYS A 70 -1.18 -14.23 -4.67
C LYS A 70 -1.96 -15.53 -4.51
N THR A 71 -3.14 -15.50 -3.88
CA THR A 71 -3.83 -16.73 -3.42
C THR A 71 -5.14 -17.04 -4.13
N GLY A 72 -5.73 -16.08 -4.84
CA GLY A 72 -7.07 -16.21 -5.43
C GLY A 72 -8.22 -16.32 -4.41
N LYS A 73 -7.94 -16.31 -3.10
CA LYS A 73 -8.98 -16.58 -2.08
C LYS A 73 -9.98 -15.42 -1.99
N PHE A 74 -11.27 -15.77 -2.07
CA PHE A 74 -12.38 -14.81 -2.01
C PHE A 74 -12.38 -13.96 -0.73
N LYS A 75 -11.88 -14.49 0.40
CA LYS A 75 -11.76 -13.73 1.66
C LYS A 75 -11.01 -12.40 1.50
N HIS A 76 -9.97 -12.39 0.67
CA HIS A 76 -9.15 -11.21 0.43
C HIS A 76 -9.84 -10.22 -0.51
N ILE A 77 -10.56 -10.73 -1.52
CA ILE A 77 -11.40 -9.90 -2.40
C ILE A 77 -12.51 -9.20 -1.61
N ARG A 78 -13.17 -9.91 -0.67
CA ARG A 78 -14.19 -9.32 0.20
C ARG A 78 -13.62 -8.23 1.09
N ARG A 79 -12.46 -8.48 1.71
CA ARG A 79 -11.75 -7.52 2.56
C ARG A 79 -11.32 -6.26 1.81
N SER A 80 -10.74 -6.40 0.62
CA SER A 80 -10.34 -5.22 -0.18
C SER A 80 -11.54 -4.36 -0.57
N ARG A 81 -12.68 -4.97 -0.94
CA ARG A 81 -13.93 -4.25 -1.22
C ARG A 81 -14.45 -3.50 0.00
N ALA A 82 -14.40 -4.11 1.19
CA ALA A 82 -14.83 -3.48 2.44
C ALA A 82 -13.99 -2.23 2.75
N VAL A 83 -12.65 -2.36 2.70
CA VAL A 83 -11.73 -1.23 2.93
C VAL A 83 -11.95 -0.10 1.91
N ILE A 84 -12.07 -0.44 0.62
CA ILE A 84 -12.31 0.56 -0.43
C ILE A 84 -13.62 1.30 -0.18
N LYS A 85 -14.70 0.60 0.22
CA LYS A 85 -15.98 1.23 0.55
C LYS A 85 -15.85 2.21 1.71
N GLU A 86 -15.12 1.80 2.75
CA GLU A 86 -14.87 2.56 3.97
C GLU A 86 -14.07 3.84 3.69
N ILE A 87 -12.89 3.74 3.07
CA ILE A 87 -12.04 4.88 2.72
C ILE A 87 -12.76 5.83 1.75
N ARG A 88 -13.55 5.31 0.80
CA ARG A 88 -14.39 6.13 -0.07
C ARG A 88 -15.44 6.93 0.71
N SER A 89 -16.02 6.35 1.76
CA SER A 89 -16.96 7.08 2.62
C SER A 89 -16.28 8.25 3.31
N PHE A 90 -15.05 8.06 3.81
CA PHE A 90 -14.27 9.13 4.42
C PHE A 90 -13.88 10.24 3.43
N ALA A 91 -13.48 9.86 2.21
CA ALA A 91 -13.20 10.83 1.15
C ALA A 91 -14.44 11.67 0.78
N LYS A 92 -15.63 11.05 0.71
CA LYS A 92 -16.90 11.78 0.50
C LYS A 92 -17.26 12.71 1.64
N GLY A 93 -16.87 12.36 2.87
CA GLY A 93 -17.03 13.21 4.06
C GLY A 93 -16.05 14.39 4.14
N GLY A 94 -15.26 14.64 3.09
CA GLY A 94 -14.34 15.79 3.02
C GLY A 94 -12.93 15.52 3.54
N ASN A 95 -12.58 14.27 3.90
CA ASN A 95 -11.23 13.97 4.33
C ASN A 95 -10.27 13.89 3.12
N VAL A 96 -9.56 14.98 2.88
CA VAL A 96 -8.60 15.14 1.77
C VAL A 96 -7.44 14.13 1.83
N ASN A 97 -7.05 13.67 3.03
CA ASN A 97 -5.96 12.72 3.20
C ASN A 97 -6.32 11.31 2.69
N CYS A 98 -7.61 11.00 2.56
CA CYS A 98 -8.09 9.71 2.05
C CYS A 98 -7.99 9.59 0.53
N HIS A 99 -7.93 10.70 -0.19
CA HIS A 99 -7.96 10.71 -1.66
C HIS A 99 -6.77 9.97 -2.30
N PRO A 100 -5.49 10.27 -2.00
CA PRO A 100 -4.36 9.56 -2.58
C PRO A 100 -4.34 8.06 -2.21
N MET A 101 -4.72 7.72 -0.97
CA MET A 101 -4.83 6.33 -0.53
C MET A 101 -5.90 5.56 -1.33
N LEU A 102 -7.06 6.16 -1.56
CA LEU A 102 -8.13 5.55 -2.34
C LEU A 102 -7.73 5.32 -3.80
N LEU A 103 -7.03 6.27 -4.42
CA LEU A 103 -6.56 6.15 -5.80
C LEU A 103 -5.57 4.99 -5.95
N LEU A 104 -4.62 4.83 -5.03
CA LEU A 104 -3.70 3.70 -5.09
C LEU A 104 -4.43 2.35 -4.91
N LEU A 105 -5.43 2.27 -4.03
CA LEU A 105 -6.26 1.06 -3.91
C LEU A 105 -7.04 0.75 -5.20
N TYR A 106 -7.47 1.78 -5.94
CA TYR A 106 -8.11 1.57 -7.25
C TYR A 106 -7.13 1.11 -8.31
N ALA A 107 -5.90 1.64 -8.34
CA ALA A 107 -4.85 1.17 -9.24
C ALA A 107 -4.47 -0.29 -8.99
N GLU A 108 -4.25 -0.68 -7.74
CA GLU A 108 -4.01 -2.10 -7.38
C GLU A 108 -5.21 -2.99 -7.74
N ARG A 109 -6.43 -2.49 -7.58
CA ARG A 109 -7.64 -3.22 -7.97
C ARG A 109 -7.77 -3.35 -9.49
N SER A 110 -7.34 -2.37 -10.29
CA SER A 110 -7.37 -2.50 -11.76
C SER A 110 -6.43 -3.61 -12.23
N VAL A 111 -5.25 -3.72 -11.61
CA VAL A 111 -4.32 -4.85 -11.81
C VAL A 111 -4.99 -6.18 -11.46
N LEU A 112 -5.58 -6.30 -10.26
CA LEU A 112 -6.26 -7.54 -9.83
C LEU A 112 -7.41 -7.94 -10.78
N ARG A 113 -8.12 -6.96 -11.35
CA ARG A 113 -9.24 -7.19 -12.28
C ARG A 113 -8.80 -7.32 -13.73
N ARG A 114 -7.49 -7.26 -14.03
CA ARG A 114 -6.95 -7.32 -15.39
C ARG A 114 -7.61 -6.29 -16.31
N ARG A 115 -7.77 -5.05 -15.82
CA ARG A 115 -8.28 -3.96 -16.64
C ARG A 115 -7.32 -3.66 -17.81
N PRO A 116 -7.82 -3.03 -18.89
CA PRO A 116 -6.99 -2.54 -19.97
C PRO A 116 -5.78 -1.75 -19.47
N GLU A 117 -4.70 -1.77 -20.25
CA GLU A 117 -3.42 -1.17 -19.85
C GLU A 117 -3.53 0.33 -19.63
N ASN A 118 -4.16 1.04 -20.55
CA ASN A 118 -4.41 2.47 -20.46
C ASN A 118 -5.15 2.82 -19.16
N GLU A 119 -6.22 2.10 -18.82
CA GLU A 119 -6.95 2.32 -17.56
C GLU A 119 -6.05 2.08 -16.32
N THR A 120 -5.18 1.07 -16.37
CA THR A 120 -4.29 0.73 -15.25
C THR A 120 -3.17 1.77 -15.11
N LYS A 121 -2.60 2.21 -16.23
CA LYS A 121 -1.60 3.29 -16.29
C LYS A 121 -2.17 4.59 -15.74
N ASP A 122 -3.36 4.98 -16.19
CA ASP A 122 -4.04 6.18 -15.73
C ASP A 122 -4.36 6.11 -14.24
N ALA A 123 -4.79 4.95 -13.73
CA ALA A 123 -5.04 4.76 -12.31
C ALA A 123 -3.77 4.96 -11.46
N PHE A 124 -2.63 4.40 -11.87
CA PHE A 124 -1.36 4.63 -11.18
C PHE A 124 -0.89 6.08 -11.30
N SER A 125 -0.96 6.67 -12.49
CA SER A 125 -0.61 8.07 -12.72
C SER A 125 -1.40 9.01 -11.80
N ASN A 126 -2.71 8.82 -11.71
CA ASN A 126 -3.58 9.59 -10.81
C ASN A 126 -3.21 9.41 -9.34
N ALA A 127 -2.92 8.18 -8.91
CA ALA A 127 -2.49 7.90 -7.54
C ALA A 127 -1.16 8.60 -7.19
N ILE A 128 -0.19 8.54 -8.10
CA ILE A 128 1.13 9.18 -7.96
C ILE A 128 0.98 10.70 -7.86
N VAL A 129 0.24 11.32 -8.79
CA VAL A 129 0.02 12.77 -8.82
C VAL A 129 -0.68 13.24 -7.54
N ALA A 130 -1.72 12.54 -7.12
CA ALA A 130 -2.44 12.88 -5.88
C ALA A 130 -1.53 12.74 -4.65
N ALA A 131 -0.76 11.67 -4.54
CA ALA A 131 0.14 11.46 -3.40
C ALA A 131 1.22 12.54 -3.32
N ASN A 132 1.83 12.92 -4.45
CA ASN A 132 2.80 14.01 -4.51
C ASN A 132 2.18 15.36 -4.12
N ARG A 133 1.01 15.70 -4.67
CA ARG A 133 0.32 16.97 -4.36
C ARG A 133 -0.12 17.06 -2.89
N SER A 134 -0.44 15.93 -2.26
CA SER A 134 -0.81 15.87 -0.85
C SER A 134 0.38 15.72 0.11
N GLY A 135 1.62 15.72 -0.39
CA GLY A 135 2.82 15.57 0.45
C GLY A 135 3.08 14.17 1.01
N PHE A 136 2.33 13.14 0.56
CA PHE A 136 2.53 11.75 0.97
C PHE A 136 3.62 11.08 0.12
N MET A 137 4.87 11.52 0.29
CA MET A 137 6.04 11.00 -0.44
C MET A 137 6.16 9.48 -0.35
N ASN A 138 5.92 8.91 0.83
CA ASN A 138 5.93 7.48 1.08
C ASN A 138 4.85 6.72 0.30
N HIS A 139 3.68 7.32 0.08
CA HIS A 139 2.62 6.74 -0.75
C HIS A 139 2.92 6.89 -2.24
N ALA A 140 3.52 8.01 -2.67
CA ALA A 140 3.98 8.19 -4.04
C ALA A 140 5.06 7.17 -4.40
N ALA A 141 6.04 6.96 -3.52
CA ALA A 141 7.08 5.94 -3.67
C ALA A 141 6.48 4.53 -3.81
N LEU A 142 5.51 4.19 -2.95
CA LEU A 142 4.81 2.92 -3.02
C LEU A 142 4.00 2.79 -4.33
N ALA A 143 3.31 3.84 -4.78
CA ALA A 143 2.57 3.82 -6.04
C ALA A 143 3.49 3.61 -7.26
N TYR A 144 4.67 4.25 -7.26
CA TYR A 144 5.70 4.00 -8.27
C TYR A 144 6.20 2.56 -8.25
N GLU A 145 6.51 1.99 -7.08
CA GLU A 145 6.96 0.60 -6.97
C GLU A 145 5.91 -0.40 -7.47
N ARG A 146 4.63 -0.13 -7.19
CA ARG A 146 3.51 -0.96 -7.65
C ARG A 146 3.29 -0.86 -9.17
N ALA A 147 3.41 0.33 -9.75
CA ALA A 147 3.39 0.51 -11.19
C ALA A 147 4.57 -0.25 -11.85
N ALA A 148 5.78 -0.13 -11.30
CA ALA A 148 6.97 -0.84 -11.78
C ALA A 148 6.76 -2.36 -11.76
N SER A 149 6.23 -2.89 -10.66
CA SER A 149 5.92 -4.30 -10.50
C SER A 149 4.87 -4.79 -11.51
N TYR A 150 3.90 -3.94 -11.86
CA TYR A 150 2.89 -4.25 -12.88
C TYR A 150 3.52 -4.37 -14.28
N TYR A 151 4.35 -3.41 -14.69
CA TYR A 151 5.04 -3.47 -15.98
C TYR A 151 6.04 -4.63 -16.06
N LEU A 152 6.78 -4.89 -14.98
CA LEU A 152 7.71 -6.01 -14.92
C LEU A 152 7.00 -7.36 -15.14
N GLN A 153 5.85 -7.57 -14.50
CA GLN A 153 5.07 -8.80 -14.67
C GLN A 153 4.51 -8.99 -16.08
N ARG A 154 4.43 -7.91 -16.86
CA ARG A 154 4.03 -7.94 -18.26
C ARG A 154 5.21 -8.09 -19.23
N GLY A 155 6.44 -8.11 -18.71
CA GLY A 155 7.66 -8.18 -19.52
C GLY A 155 8.17 -6.84 -20.05
N ASP A 156 7.52 -5.73 -19.72
CA ASP A 156 7.97 -4.39 -20.11
C ASP A 156 9.05 -3.88 -19.14
N LYS A 157 10.29 -4.31 -19.40
CA LYS A 157 11.44 -3.96 -18.57
C LYS A 157 11.79 -2.47 -18.61
N SER A 158 11.48 -1.78 -19.71
CA SER A 158 11.79 -0.35 -19.86
C SER A 158 10.92 0.50 -18.94
N GLU A 159 9.59 0.30 -19.00
CA GLU A 159 8.66 1.00 -18.10
C GLU A 159 8.88 0.58 -16.64
N ALA A 160 9.16 -0.71 -16.39
CA ALA A 160 9.49 -1.17 -15.04
C ALA A 160 10.73 -0.45 -14.48
N ALA A 161 11.82 -0.35 -15.25
CA ALA A 161 13.03 0.34 -14.84
C ALA A 161 12.78 1.83 -14.56
N HIS A 162 12.01 2.51 -15.41
CA HIS A 162 11.62 3.90 -15.20
C HIS A 162 10.91 4.09 -13.84
N TYR A 163 9.89 3.28 -13.57
CA TYR A 163 9.11 3.39 -12.34
C TYR A 163 9.87 2.95 -11.09
N PHE A 164 10.73 1.91 -11.16
CA PHE A 164 11.58 1.54 -10.02
C PHE A 164 12.60 2.62 -9.68
N ASN A 165 13.19 3.28 -10.68
CA ASN A 165 14.08 4.42 -10.44
C ASN A 165 13.35 5.56 -9.71
N LYS A 166 12.11 5.86 -10.09
CA LYS A 166 11.27 6.87 -9.42
C LYS A 166 10.86 6.45 -8.01
N ALA A 167 10.53 5.17 -7.80
CA ALA A 167 10.26 4.64 -6.47
C ALA A 167 11.50 4.78 -5.56
N ARG A 168 12.69 4.41 -6.07
CA ARG A 168 13.97 4.53 -5.37
C ARG A 168 14.28 5.97 -4.97
N GLU A 169 14.13 6.92 -5.90
CA GLU A 169 14.29 8.36 -5.67
C GLU A 169 13.36 8.83 -4.54
N LYS A 170 12.06 8.53 -4.63
CA LYS A 170 11.06 8.96 -3.64
C LYS A 170 11.23 8.31 -2.27
N PHE A 171 11.62 7.05 -2.20
CA PHE A 171 11.98 6.41 -0.93
C PHE A 171 13.24 7.06 -0.32
N GLY A 172 14.20 7.47 -1.15
CA GLY A 172 15.38 8.20 -0.72
C GLY A 172 15.04 9.58 -0.15
N GLU A 173 14.25 10.37 -0.87
CA GLU A 173 13.74 11.68 -0.42
C GLU A 173 12.97 11.58 0.90
N TRP A 174 12.17 10.53 1.08
CA TRP A 174 11.42 10.29 2.32
C TRP A 174 12.31 9.81 3.49
N GLY A 175 13.55 9.38 3.23
CA GLY A 175 14.50 8.90 4.24
C GLY A 175 14.46 7.38 4.48
N ALA A 176 13.78 6.60 3.63
CA ALA A 176 13.71 5.14 3.74
C ALA A 176 14.86 4.44 3.00
N SER A 177 16.10 4.69 3.44
CA SER A 177 17.32 4.17 2.82
C SER A 177 17.31 2.64 2.64
N ALA A 178 16.93 1.90 3.68
CA ALA A 178 16.82 0.43 3.63
C ALA A 178 15.85 -0.06 2.54
N LYS A 179 14.77 0.68 2.29
CA LYS A 179 13.81 0.33 1.24
C LYS A 179 14.35 0.66 -0.15
N SER A 180 15.05 1.79 -0.32
CA SER A 180 15.75 2.10 -1.57
C SER A 180 16.83 1.07 -1.89
N GLU A 181 17.62 0.64 -0.89
CA GLU A 181 18.61 -0.43 -1.05
C GLU A 181 17.99 -1.78 -1.41
N GLN A 182 16.80 -2.10 -0.88
CA GLN A 182 16.09 -3.31 -1.27
C GLN A 182 15.76 -3.29 -2.76
N ILE A 183 15.29 -2.15 -3.29
CA ILE A 183 14.99 -1.98 -4.71
C ILE A 183 16.27 -2.16 -5.55
N ASP A 184 17.38 -1.53 -5.13
CA ASP A 184 18.68 -1.67 -5.80
C ASP A 184 19.14 -3.13 -5.85
N LYS A 185 19.05 -3.87 -4.73
CA LYS A 185 19.45 -5.28 -4.65
C LYS A 185 18.54 -6.19 -5.49
N GLN A 186 17.23 -6.00 -5.40
CA GLN A 186 16.26 -6.91 -6.03
C GLN A 186 16.16 -6.69 -7.55
N TYR A 187 16.34 -5.46 -8.02
CA TYR A 187 16.16 -5.08 -9.41
C TYR A 187 17.44 -4.55 -10.06
N SER A 188 18.62 -4.93 -9.55
CA SER A 188 19.92 -4.50 -10.07
C SER A 188 20.07 -4.66 -11.58
N HIS A 189 19.56 -5.77 -12.13
CA HIS A 189 19.55 -6.06 -13.56
C HIS A 189 18.67 -5.13 -14.43
N LEU A 190 17.83 -4.30 -13.81
CA LEU A 190 16.95 -3.33 -14.48
C LEU A 190 17.36 -1.88 -14.23
N LEU A 191 18.15 -1.64 -13.19
CA LEU A 191 18.46 -0.30 -12.71
C LEU A 191 19.83 0.14 -13.19
N LEU A 192 19.95 1.43 -13.49
CA LEU A 192 21.25 2.06 -13.74
C LEU A 192 21.93 2.35 -12.39
N ASP A 193 23.26 2.22 -12.38
CA ASP A 193 24.09 2.56 -11.24
C ASP A 193 23.87 4.01 -10.78
N ARG A 194 23.99 4.26 -9.47
CA ARG A 194 23.92 5.61 -8.93
C ARG A 194 25.12 6.41 -9.45
N LYS A 195 24.85 7.50 -10.17
CA LYS A 195 25.86 8.52 -10.46
C LYS A 195 26.20 9.28 -9.19
#